data_AF-A0A1X4HS37-F1
#
_entry.id   AF-A0A1X4HS37-F1
#
_cell.length_a   1.000
_cell.length_b   1.000
_cell.length_c   1.000
_cell.angle_alpha   90.00
_cell.angle_beta   90.00
_cell.angle_gamma   90.00
#
_symmetry.space_group_name_H-M   'P 1'
#
loop_
_entity.id
_entity.type
_entity.pdbx_description
1 polymer ?
#
loop_
_entity_poly.entity_id
_entity_poly.type
_entity_poly.pdbx_seq_one_letter_code
_entity_poly.pdbx_strand_id
1 'polypeptide(L)'
;APRPRRYRTGGGRSGNVARGAVRVLRRSVPYVSEVVNREAARGGVDGETVEEAKTRAPITLRAQERAVTLRDYEELARRAAPDTARITCLEGEESEHGAYAVRVLVVPQAVPDPGGRLRFEQLVPGDALLSRITRYLDERRLIGTRLAVGPPFYQGVTVVATVHAFRGTDTDRVRRQAHDALYRHLDPLTGGADGTGWPFGRPVQAGEIFAVLQRVPGVELVDQVLLHPADPITGKRGEATDRIDLSAPSLVFSFDHRVRVIGDGA
;
A
#
# COMPACT_ATOMS: atom_id res chain seq x y z
N ALA A 1 -28.84 15.34 18.90
CA ALA A 1 -27.89 14.23 18.71
C ALA A 1 -27.69 13.49 20.04
N PRO A 2 -27.78 12.15 20.08
CA PRO A 2 -27.47 11.41 21.30
C PRO A 2 -26.00 11.63 21.66
N ARG A 3 -25.73 12.23 22.83
CA ARG A 3 -24.36 12.35 23.35
C ARG A 3 -23.87 10.97 23.77
N PRO A 4 -22.73 10.48 23.28
CA PRO A 4 -22.16 9.24 23.78
C PRO A 4 -21.89 9.39 25.28
N ARG A 5 -22.46 8.50 26.12
CA ARG A 5 -22.27 8.52 27.58
C ARG A 5 -20.82 8.26 27.99
N ARG A 6 -20.01 7.69 27.07
CA ARG A 6 -18.57 7.50 27.20
C ARG A 6 -17.94 7.39 25.82
N TYR A 7 -16.79 8.03 25.63
CA TYR A 7 -15.92 7.82 24.48
C TYR A 7 -14.52 7.46 24.96
N ARG A 8 -13.74 6.78 24.11
CA ARG A 8 -12.34 6.46 24.36
C ARG A 8 -11.50 7.17 23.30
N THR A 9 -10.39 7.74 23.72
CA THR A 9 -9.38 8.34 22.84
C THR A 9 -8.02 7.78 23.18
N GLY A 10 -7.10 7.79 22.22
CA GLY A 10 -5.71 7.38 22.42
C GLY A 10 -5.22 6.40 21.35
N GLY A 11 -3.95 6.02 21.46
CA GLY A 11 -3.28 5.10 20.55
C GLY A 11 -2.78 5.76 19.27
N GLY A 12 -3.60 6.57 18.59
CA GLY A 12 -3.21 7.22 17.34
C GLY A 12 -2.59 6.23 16.34
N ARG A 13 -1.68 6.69 15.48
CA ARG A 13 -0.89 5.80 14.61
C ARG A 13 0.03 4.86 15.38
N SER A 14 0.49 5.25 16.58
CA SER A 14 1.35 4.40 17.43
C SER A 14 0.67 3.11 17.89
N GLY A 15 -0.67 3.06 17.85
CA GLY A 15 -1.45 1.86 18.13
C GLY A 15 -1.53 0.87 16.95
N ASN A 16 -1.08 1.27 15.76
CA ASN A 16 -0.98 0.38 14.61
C ASN A 16 0.31 -0.44 14.73
N VAL A 17 0.18 -1.71 15.11
CA VAL A 17 1.31 -2.59 15.36
C VAL A 17 1.16 -3.91 14.61
N ALA A 18 2.29 -4.48 14.20
CA ALA A 18 2.34 -5.74 13.48
C ALA A 18 1.70 -6.89 14.29
N ARG A 19 1.35 -7.97 13.60
CA ARG A 19 0.94 -9.21 14.27
C ARG A 19 2.04 -9.65 15.23
N GLY A 20 1.64 -10.18 16.37
CA GLY A 20 2.56 -10.63 17.39
C GLY A 20 3.26 -9.53 18.19
N ALA A 21 3.01 -8.24 17.96
CA ALA A 21 3.62 -7.16 18.75
C ALA A 21 3.01 -7.00 20.15
N VAL A 22 1.71 -7.29 20.32
CA VAL A 22 1.01 -7.19 21.60
C VAL A 22 1.15 -8.50 22.36
N ARG A 23 2.09 -8.55 23.31
CA ARG A 23 2.42 -9.78 24.06
C ARG A 23 2.30 -9.69 25.58
N VAL A 24 2.10 -8.49 26.11
CA VAL A 24 2.21 -8.23 27.55
C VAL A 24 0.85 -8.25 28.24
N LEU A 25 0.65 -9.18 29.17
CA LEU A 25 -0.46 -9.18 30.12
C LEU A 25 -0.23 -8.11 31.19
N ARG A 26 -1.02 -7.02 31.16
CA ARG A 26 -0.99 -6.01 32.23
C ARG A 26 -1.64 -6.46 33.53
N ARG A 27 -2.50 -7.48 33.47
CA ARG A 27 -3.13 -8.13 34.62
C ARG A 27 -3.03 -9.63 34.40
N SER A 28 -2.70 -10.37 35.44
CA SER A 28 -2.68 -11.84 35.38
C SER A 28 -4.11 -12.37 35.23
N VAL A 29 -4.26 -13.35 34.34
CA VAL A 29 -5.48 -14.15 34.21
C VAL A 29 -5.08 -15.59 34.51
N PRO A 30 -5.65 -16.25 35.53
CA PRO A 30 -5.32 -17.64 35.85
C PRO A 30 -5.45 -18.55 34.62
N TYR A 31 -4.52 -19.51 34.50
CA TYR A 31 -4.45 -20.48 33.40
C TYR A 31 -4.15 -19.88 32.00
N VAL A 32 -3.85 -18.59 31.88
CA VAL A 32 -3.39 -17.96 30.63
C VAL A 32 -1.89 -17.76 30.68
N SER A 33 -1.15 -18.50 29.85
CA SER A 33 0.31 -18.45 29.77
C SER A 33 0.83 -17.35 28.83
N GLU A 34 0.09 -17.02 27.78
CA GLU A 34 0.49 -16.06 26.76
C GLU A 34 -0.72 -15.34 26.17
N VAL A 35 -0.53 -14.07 25.79
CA VAL A 35 -1.45 -13.34 24.92
C VAL A 35 -0.69 -12.86 23.70
N VAL A 36 -1.33 -12.93 22.54
CA VAL A 36 -0.74 -12.45 21.30
C VAL A 36 -1.83 -11.94 20.37
N ASN A 37 -1.60 -10.80 19.71
CA ASN A 37 -2.45 -10.38 18.61
C ASN A 37 -2.14 -11.23 17.36
N ARG A 38 -3.11 -12.05 16.93
CA ARG A 38 -2.95 -12.92 15.76
C ARG A 38 -2.84 -12.13 14.45
N GLU A 39 -3.51 -10.98 14.39
CA GLU A 39 -3.45 -10.04 13.27
C GLU A 39 -2.88 -8.69 13.72
N ALA A 40 -2.44 -7.89 12.75
CA ALA A 40 -1.98 -6.53 12.99
C ALA A 40 -3.11 -5.68 13.58
N ALA A 41 -2.77 -4.84 14.58
CA ALA A 41 -3.66 -3.78 15.01
C ALA A 41 -3.62 -2.65 13.98
N ARG A 42 -4.79 -2.16 13.59
CA ARG A 42 -4.94 -1.15 12.52
C ARG A 42 -6.08 -0.18 12.84
N GLY A 43 -6.18 0.89 12.06
CA GLY A 43 -7.26 1.89 12.17
C GLY A 43 -6.96 3.04 13.12
N GLY A 44 -5.81 3.03 13.78
CA GLY A 44 -5.33 4.15 14.57
C GLY A 44 -4.91 5.32 13.68
N VAL A 45 -5.45 6.50 13.94
CA VAL A 45 -5.13 7.74 13.23
C VAL A 45 -4.82 8.80 14.27
N ASP A 46 -3.77 9.59 14.03
CA ASP A 46 -3.42 10.71 14.90
C ASP A 46 -4.50 11.80 14.84
N GLY A 47 -4.58 12.60 15.90
CA GLY A 47 -5.45 13.77 15.90
C GLY A 47 -5.03 14.75 14.81
N GLU A 48 -6.00 15.35 14.15
CA GLU A 48 -5.75 16.38 13.13
C GLU A 48 -4.99 17.57 13.74
N THR A 49 -3.92 17.99 13.07
CA THR A 49 -3.13 19.16 13.43
C THR A 49 -3.77 20.45 12.93
N VAL A 50 -3.35 21.59 13.50
CA VAL A 50 -3.83 22.91 13.07
C VAL A 50 -3.50 23.18 11.59
N GLU A 51 -2.33 22.75 11.12
CA GLU A 51 -1.94 22.95 9.71
C GLU A 51 -2.78 22.10 8.76
N GLU A 52 -3.03 20.83 9.09
CA GLU A 52 -3.95 19.98 8.33
C GLU A 52 -5.37 20.59 8.30
N ALA A 53 -5.84 21.11 9.44
CA ALA A 53 -7.13 21.78 9.52
C ALA A 53 -7.19 23.06 8.66
N LYS A 54 -6.12 23.86 8.59
CA LYS A 54 -6.02 25.04 7.71
C LYS A 54 -6.10 24.66 6.24
N THR A 55 -5.49 23.55 5.83
CA THR A 55 -5.59 23.05 4.46
C THR A 55 -6.99 22.51 4.16
N ARG A 56 -7.61 21.78 5.11
CA ARG A 56 -8.93 21.15 4.93
C ARG A 56 -10.09 22.14 4.98
N ALA A 57 -10.02 23.20 5.79
CA ALA A 57 -11.15 24.10 6.03
C ALA A 57 -11.65 24.81 4.76
N PRO A 58 -10.81 25.43 3.91
CA PRO A 58 -11.25 26.05 2.66
C PRO A 58 -11.90 25.05 1.69
N ILE A 59 -11.35 23.84 1.61
CA ILE A 59 -11.86 22.76 0.77
C ILE A 59 -13.26 22.34 1.23
N THR A 60 -13.45 22.20 2.55
CA THR A 60 -14.75 21.84 3.13
C THR A 60 -15.81 22.90 2.85
N LEU A 61 -15.44 24.19 2.92
CA LEU A 61 -16.34 25.31 2.62
C LEU A 61 -16.68 25.40 1.13
N ARG A 62 -15.75 25.03 0.23
CA ARG A 62 -15.97 25.02 -1.22
C ARG A 62 -16.83 23.84 -1.69
N ALA A 63 -16.64 22.65 -1.13
CA ALA A 63 -17.25 21.42 -1.64
C ALA A 63 -18.76 21.30 -1.40
N GLN A 64 -19.39 22.18 -0.60
CA GLN A 64 -20.84 22.13 -0.25
C GLN A 64 -21.37 20.72 0.12
N GLU A 65 -20.50 19.85 0.61
CA GLU A 65 -20.76 18.41 0.84
C GLU A 65 -21.24 17.60 -0.38
N ARG A 66 -20.93 18.02 -1.62
CA ARG A 66 -21.28 17.29 -2.85
C ARG A 66 -20.05 16.77 -3.59
N ALA A 67 -20.17 15.58 -4.16
CA ALA A 67 -19.15 14.96 -5.00
C ALA A 67 -19.48 15.20 -6.49
N VAL A 68 -18.79 16.14 -7.12
CA VAL A 68 -19.01 16.52 -8.53
C VAL A 68 -17.85 16.08 -9.42
N THR A 69 -16.62 16.34 -8.98
CA THR A 69 -15.39 15.97 -9.67
C THR A 69 -14.74 14.74 -9.03
N LEU A 70 -13.87 14.03 -9.74
CA LEU A 70 -13.11 12.90 -9.18
C LEU A 70 -12.35 13.31 -7.91
N ARG A 71 -11.79 14.52 -7.88
CA ARG A 71 -11.12 15.07 -6.71
C ARG A 71 -12.06 15.23 -5.51
N ASP A 72 -13.30 15.66 -5.73
CA ASP A 72 -14.28 15.75 -4.64
C ASP A 72 -14.59 14.36 -4.07
N TYR A 73 -14.70 13.34 -4.91
CA TYR A 73 -14.87 11.94 -4.46
C TYR A 73 -13.67 11.49 -3.62
N GLU A 74 -12.43 11.77 -4.04
CA GLU A 74 -11.23 11.42 -3.26
C GLU A 74 -11.23 12.10 -1.89
N GLU A 75 -11.49 13.41 -1.85
CA GLU A 75 -11.48 14.20 -0.62
C GLU A 75 -12.60 13.77 0.34
N LEU A 76 -13.80 13.51 -0.16
CA LEU A 76 -14.93 13.02 0.64
C LEU A 76 -14.71 11.58 1.13
N ALA A 77 -14.15 10.71 0.30
CA ALA A 77 -13.81 9.34 0.68
C ALA A 77 -12.74 9.31 1.79
N ARG A 78 -11.72 10.18 1.72
CA ARG A 78 -10.70 10.32 2.78
C ARG A 78 -11.29 10.78 4.11
N ARG A 79 -12.32 11.63 4.08
CA ARG A 79 -13.06 12.02 5.31
C ARG A 79 -13.85 10.85 5.90
N ALA A 80 -14.46 10.03 5.04
CA ALA A 80 -15.22 8.84 5.46
C ALA A 80 -14.32 7.75 6.08
N ALA A 81 -13.04 7.71 5.66
CA ALA A 81 -12.10 6.68 6.04
C ALA A 81 -10.67 7.25 6.22
N PRO A 82 -10.42 7.96 7.34
CA PRO A 82 -9.11 8.54 7.63
C PRO A 82 -8.03 7.50 7.94
N ASP A 83 -8.44 6.24 8.16
CA ASP A 83 -7.63 5.04 8.36
C ASP A 83 -7.18 4.37 7.06
N THR A 84 -7.38 5.01 5.90
CA THR A 84 -6.86 4.56 4.59
C THR A 84 -5.46 5.11 4.33
N ALA A 85 -4.66 4.37 3.56
CA ALA A 85 -3.36 4.86 3.12
C ALA A 85 -3.49 5.71 1.87
N ARG A 86 -4.23 5.20 0.88
CA ARG A 86 -4.39 5.87 -0.41
C ARG A 86 -5.82 5.70 -0.88
N ILE A 87 -6.35 6.78 -1.45
CA ILE A 87 -7.60 6.79 -2.19
C ILE A 87 -7.35 7.54 -3.49
N THR A 88 -7.73 6.93 -4.59
CA THR A 88 -7.68 7.51 -5.94
C THR A 88 -9.01 7.24 -6.63
N CYS A 89 -9.52 8.25 -7.34
CA CYS A 89 -10.76 8.14 -8.09
C CYS A 89 -10.48 8.26 -9.59
N LEU A 90 -11.12 7.39 -10.36
CA LEU A 90 -11.05 7.33 -11.81
C LEU A 90 -12.47 7.33 -12.37
N GLU A 91 -12.59 7.69 -13.65
CA GLU A 91 -13.80 7.39 -14.41
C GLU A 91 -13.96 5.86 -14.50
N GLY A 92 -15.17 5.37 -14.23
CA GLY A 92 -15.48 3.97 -14.36
C GLY A 92 -15.66 3.60 -15.83
N GLU A 93 -15.11 2.46 -16.23
CA GLU A 93 -15.34 1.92 -17.57
C GLU A 93 -16.83 1.62 -17.76
N GLU A 94 -17.44 2.20 -18.82
CA GLU A 94 -18.87 2.10 -19.06
C GLU A 94 -19.35 0.64 -19.25
N SER A 95 -18.52 -0.20 -19.89
CA SER A 95 -18.77 -1.62 -20.10
C SER A 95 -18.86 -2.44 -18.80
N GLU A 96 -18.12 -2.03 -17.76
CA GLU A 96 -18.00 -2.77 -16.50
C GLU A 96 -18.90 -2.17 -15.40
N HIS A 97 -18.95 -0.85 -15.33
CA HIS A 97 -19.56 -0.11 -14.22
C HIS A 97 -20.82 0.69 -14.63
N GLY A 98 -21.12 0.75 -15.93
CA GLY A 98 -22.20 1.52 -16.51
C GLY A 98 -21.87 2.98 -16.75
N ALA A 99 -22.73 3.66 -17.52
CA ALA A 99 -22.56 5.07 -17.86
C ALA A 99 -22.42 5.97 -16.62
N TYR A 100 -21.53 6.96 -16.72
CA TYR A 100 -21.22 7.94 -15.68
C TYR A 100 -20.79 7.32 -14.34
N ALA A 101 -20.09 6.17 -14.39
CA ALA A 101 -19.55 5.57 -13.19
C ALA A 101 -18.32 6.32 -12.68
N VAL A 102 -18.19 6.42 -11.37
CA VAL A 102 -16.96 6.83 -10.69
C VAL A 102 -16.42 5.63 -9.93
N ARG A 103 -15.18 5.26 -10.24
CA ARG A 103 -14.47 4.18 -9.55
C ARG A 103 -13.59 4.76 -8.45
N VAL A 104 -13.82 4.33 -7.22
CA VAL A 104 -13.07 4.74 -6.03
C VAL A 104 -12.18 3.59 -5.60
N LEU A 105 -10.88 3.76 -5.78
CA LEU A 105 -9.85 2.77 -5.44
C LEU A 105 -9.37 3.02 -4.01
N VAL A 106 -9.53 2.02 -3.15
CA VAL A 106 -9.23 2.12 -1.74
C VAL A 106 -8.04 1.22 -1.39
N VAL A 107 -6.97 1.84 -0.89
CA VAL A 107 -5.82 1.13 -0.33
C VAL A 107 -5.83 1.33 1.19
N PRO A 108 -6.02 0.25 1.98
CA PRO A 108 -6.03 0.35 3.42
C PRO A 108 -4.63 0.70 3.97
N GLN A 109 -4.58 1.29 5.16
CA GLN A 109 -3.34 1.30 5.93
C GLN A 109 -2.93 -0.13 6.26
N ALA A 110 -1.65 -0.45 6.05
CA ALA A 110 -1.07 -1.74 6.38
C ALA A 110 0.22 -1.53 7.16
N VAL A 111 0.41 -2.35 8.20
CA VAL A 111 1.65 -2.40 8.98
C VAL A 111 2.45 -3.60 8.50
N PRO A 112 3.68 -3.42 7.99
CA PRO A 112 4.52 -4.54 7.58
C PRO A 112 4.71 -5.56 8.70
N ASP A 113 4.74 -6.84 8.33
CA ASP A 113 5.07 -7.92 9.25
C ASP A 113 6.55 -7.82 9.70
N PRO A 114 6.95 -8.52 10.78
CA PRO A 114 8.35 -8.62 11.18
C PRO A 114 9.24 -9.02 10.00
N GLY A 115 10.29 -8.24 9.73
CA GLY A 115 11.08 -8.33 8.50
C GLY A 115 10.72 -7.29 7.44
N GLY A 116 9.77 -6.38 7.73
CA GLY A 116 9.51 -5.19 6.92
C GLY A 116 8.73 -5.47 5.63
N ARG A 117 8.03 -6.61 5.54
CA ARG A 117 7.31 -7.04 4.33
C ARG A 117 5.80 -6.94 4.52
N LEU A 118 5.12 -6.41 3.51
CA LEU A 118 3.67 -6.45 3.41
C LEU A 118 3.23 -7.78 2.84
N ARG A 119 2.16 -8.35 3.42
CA ARG A 119 1.43 -9.47 2.81
C ARG A 119 0.30 -8.91 1.94
N PHE A 120 -0.05 -9.62 0.88
CA PHE A 120 -1.06 -9.16 -0.07
C PHE A 120 -2.42 -8.92 0.61
N GLU A 121 -2.80 -9.78 1.54
CA GLU A 121 -4.09 -9.71 2.25
C GLU A 121 -4.22 -8.43 3.09
N GLN A 122 -3.09 -7.82 3.49
CA GLN A 122 -3.09 -6.57 4.24
C GLN A 122 -3.47 -5.36 3.37
N LEU A 123 -3.31 -5.49 2.05
CA LEU A 123 -3.64 -4.47 1.06
C LEU A 123 -5.06 -4.61 0.52
N VAL A 124 -5.77 -5.68 0.89
CA VAL A 124 -7.17 -5.86 0.54
C VAL A 124 -8.05 -5.12 1.57
N PRO A 125 -8.81 -4.09 1.14
CA PRO A 125 -9.72 -3.38 2.03
C PRO A 125 -10.87 -4.32 2.45
N GLY A 126 -11.22 -4.31 3.73
CA GLY A 126 -12.34 -5.11 4.25
C GLY A 126 -13.71 -4.49 3.92
N ASP A 127 -14.75 -5.32 3.87
CA ASP A 127 -16.11 -4.90 3.48
C ASP A 127 -16.69 -3.75 4.31
N ALA A 128 -16.38 -3.70 5.61
CA ALA A 128 -16.83 -2.63 6.49
C ALA A 128 -16.27 -1.25 6.09
N LEU A 129 -15.00 -1.21 5.65
CA LEU A 129 -14.34 -0.01 5.16
C LEU A 129 -14.98 0.44 3.84
N LEU A 130 -15.12 -0.49 2.89
CA LEU A 130 -15.74 -0.21 1.59
C LEU A 130 -17.20 0.26 1.75
N SER A 131 -17.96 -0.40 2.61
CA SER A 131 -19.36 -0.05 2.90
C SER A 131 -19.50 1.33 3.54
N ARG A 132 -18.57 1.68 4.45
CA ARG A 132 -18.54 3.01 5.09
C ARG A 132 -18.29 4.11 4.06
N ILE A 133 -17.31 3.92 3.18
CA ILE A 133 -17.00 4.88 2.09
C ILE A 133 -18.19 4.98 1.13
N THR A 134 -18.72 3.84 0.69
CA THR A 134 -19.87 3.78 -0.23
C THR A 134 -21.05 4.55 0.32
N ARG A 135 -21.47 4.29 1.56
CA ARG A 135 -22.61 4.99 2.18
C ARG A 135 -22.37 6.49 2.30
N TYR A 136 -21.17 6.89 2.71
CA TYR A 136 -20.84 8.30 2.87
C TYR A 136 -20.87 9.07 1.55
N LEU A 137 -20.40 8.44 0.45
CA LEU A 137 -20.41 9.03 -0.88
C LEU A 137 -21.79 8.98 -1.54
N ASP A 138 -22.59 7.95 -1.30
CA ASP A 138 -23.93 7.79 -1.90
C ASP A 138 -24.88 8.91 -1.48
N GLU A 139 -24.77 9.42 -0.24
CA GLU A 139 -25.51 10.59 0.24
C GLU A 139 -25.12 11.91 -0.45
N ARG A 140 -23.96 11.94 -1.15
CA ARG A 140 -23.28 13.17 -1.60
C ARG A 140 -23.01 13.20 -3.10
N ARG A 141 -23.19 12.09 -3.80
CA ARG A 141 -23.02 11.99 -5.25
C ARG A 141 -24.15 12.68 -6.01
N LEU A 142 -23.89 12.98 -7.28
CA LEU A 142 -24.94 13.42 -8.19
C LEU A 142 -25.93 12.28 -8.50
N ILE A 143 -27.19 12.65 -8.73
CA ILE A 143 -28.21 11.73 -9.23
C ILE A 143 -27.77 11.21 -10.60
N GLY A 144 -27.89 9.91 -10.81
CA GLY A 144 -27.49 9.26 -12.07
C GLY A 144 -26.03 8.80 -12.13
N THR A 145 -25.15 9.31 -11.26
CA THR A 145 -23.77 8.79 -11.15
C THR A 145 -23.76 7.43 -10.48
N ARG A 146 -23.09 6.44 -11.07
CA ARG A 146 -22.86 5.14 -10.43
C ARG A 146 -21.57 5.17 -9.63
N LEU A 147 -21.55 4.50 -8.49
CA LEU A 147 -20.38 4.45 -7.62
C LEU A 147 -19.86 3.02 -7.54
N ALA A 148 -18.59 2.82 -7.89
CA ALA A 148 -17.90 1.55 -7.76
C ALA A 148 -16.74 1.72 -6.77
N VAL A 149 -16.93 1.29 -5.51
CA VAL A 149 -15.90 1.39 -4.47
C VAL A 149 -15.26 0.02 -4.27
N GLY A 150 -13.95 -0.06 -4.41
CA GLY A 150 -13.24 -1.34 -4.30
C GLY A 150 -11.73 -1.20 -4.20
N PRO A 151 -11.00 -2.33 -4.13
CA PRO A 151 -9.55 -2.32 -4.23
C PRO A 151 -9.08 -1.90 -5.64
N PRO A 152 -7.85 -1.42 -5.76
CA PRO A 152 -7.18 -1.38 -7.05
C PRO A 152 -6.79 -2.78 -7.52
N PHE A 153 -6.44 -2.88 -8.80
CA PHE A 153 -5.83 -4.10 -9.31
C PHE A 153 -4.36 -4.13 -8.90
N TYR A 154 -3.93 -5.22 -8.27
CA TYR A 154 -2.52 -5.36 -7.88
C TYR A 154 -1.79 -6.24 -8.89
N GLN A 155 -0.82 -5.63 -9.57
CA GLN A 155 0.14 -6.34 -10.40
C GLN A 155 1.30 -6.78 -9.53
N GLY A 156 1.39 -8.08 -9.24
CA GLY A 156 2.58 -8.64 -8.62
C GLY A 156 3.78 -8.49 -9.55
N VAL A 157 4.95 -8.19 -8.99
CA VAL A 157 6.20 -8.07 -9.73
C VAL A 157 7.27 -8.90 -9.05
N THR A 158 7.80 -9.89 -9.76
CA THR A 158 9.00 -10.62 -9.35
C THR A 158 10.19 -10.07 -10.14
N VAL A 159 11.16 -9.49 -9.43
CA VAL A 159 12.45 -9.12 -9.98
C VAL A 159 13.39 -10.31 -9.86
N VAL A 160 13.98 -10.73 -10.98
CA VAL A 160 15.08 -11.69 -11.01
C VAL A 160 16.34 -10.94 -11.41
N ALA A 161 17.32 -10.86 -10.52
CA ALA A 161 18.53 -10.09 -10.75
C ALA A 161 19.81 -10.85 -10.40
N THR A 162 20.86 -10.59 -11.19
CA THR A 162 22.23 -11.02 -10.92
C THR A 162 23.08 -9.80 -10.64
N VAL A 163 23.73 -9.77 -9.48
CA VAL A 163 24.63 -8.68 -9.07
C VAL A 163 25.98 -9.23 -8.68
N HIS A 164 27.03 -8.47 -8.98
CA HIS A 164 28.40 -8.72 -8.54
C HIS A 164 28.69 -7.87 -7.32
N ALA A 165 29.26 -8.50 -6.29
CA ALA A 165 29.69 -7.81 -5.09
C ALA A 165 31.18 -7.49 -5.17
N PHE A 166 31.60 -6.35 -4.62
CA PHE A 166 33.01 -6.02 -4.46
C PHE A 166 33.75 -7.10 -3.67
N ARG A 167 35.01 -7.34 -4.02
CA ARG A 167 35.90 -8.25 -3.28
C ARG A 167 35.93 -7.92 -1.77
N GLY A 168 35.92 -8.96 -0.95
CA GLY A 168 35.90 -8.84 0.51
C GLY A 168 34.55 -8.45 1.13
N THR A 169 33.50 -8.30 0.31
CA THR A 169 32.14 -8.02 0.80
C THR A 169 31.41 -9.30 1.17
N ASP A 170 30.65 -9.27 2.27
CA ASP A 170 29.70 -10.33 2.62
C ASP A 170 28.53 -10.37 1.60
N THR A 171 28.54 -11.39 0.75
CA THR A 171 27.53 -11.60 -0.31
C THR A 171 26.13 -11.85 0.24
N ASP A 172 26.00 -12.43 1.43
CA ASP A 172 24.72 -12.65 2.09
C ASP A 172 24.12 -11.33 2.59
N ARG A 173 24.97 -10.43 3.10
CA ARG A 173 24.56 -9.06 3.46
C ARG A 173 24.11 -8.29 2.24
N VAL A 174 24.86 -8.31 1.14
CA VAL A 174 24.48 -7.66 -0.13
C VAL A 174 23.14 -8.21 -0.61
N ARG A 175 22.95 -9.54 -0.59
CA ARG A 175 21.69 -10.18 -0.99
C ARG A 175 20.52 -9.67 -0.15
N ARG A 176 20.65 -9.63 1.19
CA ARG A 176 19.61 -9.10 2.08
C ARG A 176 19.29 -7.64 1.78
N GLN A 177 20.31 -6.80 1.64
CA GLN A 177 20.11 -5.37 1.35
C GLN A 177 19.50 -5.13 -0.02
N ALA A 178 19.86 -5.93 -1.02
CA ALA A 178 19.24 -5.90 -2.35
C ALA A 178 17.75 -6.27 -2.28
N HIS A 179 17.39 -7.33 -1.56
CA HIS A 179 15.99 -7.66 -1.31
C HIS A 179 15.25 -6.50 -0.64
N ASP A 180 15.78 -5.96 0.45
CA ASP A 180 15.15 -4.88 1.18
C ASP A 180 14.97 -3.62 0.31
N ALA A 181 15.93 -3.32 -0.56
CA ALA A 181 15.85 -2.20 -1.49
C ALA A 181 14.73 -2.40 -2.53
N LEU A 182 14.61 -3.61 -3.09
CA LEU A 182 13.55 -3.95 -4.05
C LEU A 182 12.16 -3.90 -3.40
N TYR A 183 11.98 -4.52 -2.23
CA TYR A 183 10.71 -4.50 -1.50
C TYR A 183 10.32 -3.06 -1.13
N ARG A 184 11.27 -2.23 -0.68
CA ARG A 184 11.00 -0.83 -0.35
C ARG A 184 10.64 0.00 -1.58
N HIS A 185 11.33 -0.20 -2.70
CA HIS A 185 11.10 0.59 -3.91
C HIS A 185 9.77 0.24 -4.59
N LEU A 186 9.41 -1.05 -4.64
CA LEU A 186 8.17 -1.54 -5.23
C LEU A 186 7.01 -1.61 -4.21
N ASP A 187 7.12 -0.87 -3.11
CA ASP A 187 6.08 -0.79 -2.09
C ASP A 187 4.93 0.15 -2.55
N PRO A 188 3.66 -0.32 -2.55
CA PRO A 188 2.53 0.49 -2.97
C PRO A 188 2.18 1.63 -2.00
N LEU A 189 2.67 1.61 -0.76
CA LEU A 189 2.37 2.60 0.28
C LEU A 189 3.51 3.61 0.47
N THR A 190 4.76 3.13 0.47
CA THR A 190 5.94 3.96 0.79
C THR A 190 7.04 3.92 -0.27
N GLY A 191 6.84 3.16 -1.35
CA GLY A 191 7.82 3.01 -2.41
C GLY A 191 7.76 4.13 -3.45
N GLY A 192 8.16 3.80 -4.68
CA GLY A 192 8.31 4.76 -5.77
C GLY A 192 9.56 5.64 -5.63
N ALA A 193 9.71 6.58 -6.56
CA ALA A 193 10.82 7.52 -6.58
C ALA A 193 10.74 8.56 -5.44
N ASP A 194 9.51 9.00 -5.13
CA ASP A 194 9.25 10.07 -4.15
C ASP A 194 9.00 9.54 -2.72
N GLY A 195 9.01 8.22 -2.53
CA GLY A 195 8.74 7.58 -1.23
C GLY A 195 7.28 7.70 -0.75
N THR A 196 6.35 8.04 -1.65
CA THR A 196 4.92 8.22 -1.36
C THR A 196 4.05 7.05 -1.84
N GLY A 197 4.70 5.93 -2.18
CA GLY A 197 4.06 4.74 -2.75
C GLY A 197 4.17 4.71 -4.28
N TRP A 198 4.17 3.51 -4.85
CA TRP A 198 4.19 3.36 -6.31
C TRP A 198 3.02 4.11 -6.98
N PRO A 199 3.24 4.94 -8.01
CA PRO A 199 2.15 5.66 -8.66
C PRO A 199 1.17 4.73 -9.40
N PHE A 200 -0.12 5.05 -9.35
CA PHE A 200 -1.17 4.31 -10.07
C PHE A 200 -0.92 4.33 -11.57
N GLY A 201 -1.07 3.17 -12.23
CA GLY A 201 -0.89 3.01 -13.67
C GLY A 201 0.52 3.28 -14.19
N ARG A 202 1.51 3.59 -13.34
CA ARG A 202 2.88 3.81 -13.80
C ARG A 202 3.54 2.47 -14.12
N PRO A 203 4.07 2.29 -15.34
CA PRO A 203 4.77 1.07 -15.74
C PRO A 203 6.02 0.85 -14.90
N VAL A 204 6.37 -0.42 -14.68
CA VAL A 204 7.66 -0.82 -14.08
C VAL A 204 8.65 -1.10 -15.19
N GLN A 205 9.85 -0.53 -15.11
CA GLN A 205 10.92 -0.75 -16.08
C GLN A 205 12.13 -1.42 -15.44
N ALA A 206 12.83 -2.29 -16.17
CA ALA A 206 14.05 -2.91 -15.66
C ALA A 206 15.11 -1.85 -15.31
N GLY A 207 15.19 -0.76 -16.07
CA GLY A 207 16.17 0.31 -15.88
C GLY A 207 16.11 1.01 -14.50
N GLU A 208 14.92 1.24 -13.94
CA GLU A 208 14.81 1.82 -12.59
C GLU A 208 15.21 0.80 -11.51
N ILE A 209 14.97 -0.49 -11.76
CA ILE A 209 15.41 -1.56 -10.87
C ILE A 209 16.93 -1.73 -10.90
N PHE A 210 17.56 -1.63 -12.07
CA PHE A 210 19.02 -1.50 -12.21
C PHE A 210 19.55 -0.37 -11.31
N ALA A 211 18.97 0.82 -11.42
CA ALA A 211 19.39 1.98 -10.63
C ALA A 211 19.16 1.81 -9.11
N VAL A 212 18.13 1.06 -8.70
CA VAL A 212 17.89 0.72 -7.29
C VAL A 212 18.95 -0.25 -6.78
N LEU A 213 19.24 -1.32 -7.52
CA LEU A 213 20.22 -2.33 -7.15
C LEU A 213 21.66 -1.79 -7.15
N GLN A 214 22.01 -0.93 -8.12
CA GLN A 214 23.34 -0.31 -8.18
C GLN A 214 23.64 0.60 -6.98
N ARG A 215 22.61 1.11 -6.30
CA ARG A 215 22.75 1.93 -5.08
C ARG A 215 22.92 1.10 -3.80
N VAL A 216 22.81 -0.23 -3.89
CA VAL A 216 22.97 -1.12 -2.72
C VAL A 216 24.45 -1.16 -2.32
N PRO A 217 24.79 -0.85 -1.06
CA PRO A 217 26.18 -0.92 -0.60
C PRO A 217 26.80 -2.30 -0.83
N GLY A 218 27.98 -2.34 -1.43
CA GLY A 218 28.69 -3.57 -1.74
C GLY A 218 28.40 -4.16 -3.12
N VAL A 219 27.42 -3.63 -3.88
CA VAL A 219 27.24 -3.97 -5.29
C VAL A 219 28.26 -3.22 -6.14
N GLU A 220 29.05 -3.96 -6.91
CA GLU A 220 29.99 -3.47 -7.89
C GLU A 220 29.30 -3.27 -9.25
N LEU A 221 28.61 -4.31 -9.71
CA LEU A 221 27.93 -4.34 -11.00
C LEU A 221 26.59 -5.04 -10.88
N VAL A 222 25.55 -4.49 -11.51
CA VAL A 222 24.32 -5.22 -11.80
C VAL A 222 24.46 -5.80 -13.21
N ASP A 223 24.51 -7.12 -13.31
CA ASP A 223 24.75 -7.84 -14.57
C ASP A 223 23.44 -8.03 -15.35
N GLN A 224 22.39 -8.43 -14.64
CA GLN A 224 21.09 -8.71 -15.26
C GLN A 224 19.95 -8.32 -14.33
N VAL A 225 18.88 -7.78 -14.91
CA VAL A 225 17.58 -7.61 -14.27
C VAL A 225 16.50 -8.03 -15.26
N LEU A 226 15.65 -8.97 -14.85
CA LEU A 226 14.44 -9.38 -15.55
C LEU A 226 13.23 -9.16 -14.66
N LEU A 227 12.15 -8.64 -15.23
CA LEU A 227 10.88 -8.51 -14.55
C LEU A 227 9.95 -9.65 -14.97
N HIS A 228 9.25 -10.23 -14.01
CA HIS A 228 8.17 -11.17 -14.26
C HIS A 228 6.89 -10.59 -13.67
N PRO A 229 5.84 -10.35 -14.48
CA PRO A 229 4.53 -10.06 -13.95
C PRO A 229 4.06 -11.30 -13.18
N ALA A 230 3.51 -11.10 -12.00
CA ALA A 230 3.00 -12.15 -11.14
C ALA A 230 1.58 -11.84 -10.70
N ASP A 231 0.78 -12.88 -10.53
CA ASP A 231 -0.50 -12.79 -9.85
C ASP A 231 -0.27 -13.07 -8.36
N PRO A 232 -0.48 -12.07 -7.47
CA PRO A 232 -0.23 -12.23 -6.04
C PRO A 232 -1.21 -13.19 -5.35
N ILE A 233 -2.35 -13.52 -5.97
CA ILE A 233 -3.36 -14.44 -5.44
C ILE A 233 -3.01 -15.87 -5.83
N THR A 234 -2.76 -16.12 -7.12
CA THR A 234 -2.50 -17.47 -7.62
C THR A 234 -1.03 -17.88 -7.54
N GLY A 235 -0.12 -16.92 -7.36
CA GLY A 235 1.33 -17.10 -7.38
C GLY A 235 1.92 -17.41 -8.76
N LYS A 236 1.10 -17.38 -9.82
CA LYS A 236 1.57 -17.60 -11.19
C LYS A 236 2.43 -16.44 -11.64
N ARG A 237 3.55 -16.77 -12.30
CA ARG A 237 4.46 -15.80 -12.94
C ARG A 237 4.32 -15.90 -14.45
N GLY A 238 4.26 -14.75 -15.11
CA GLY A 238 4.35 -14.64 -16.56
C GLY A 238 5.80 -14.69 -17.04
N GLU A 239 5.95 -14.51 -18.35
CA GLU A 239 7.25 -14.50 -19.03
C GLU A 239 8.12 -13.32 -18.59
N ALA A 240 9.44 -13.49 -18.78
CA ALA A 240 10.40 -12.43 -18.51
C ALA A 240 10.20 -11.26 -19.47
N THR A 241 10.23 -10.04 -18.95
CA THR A 241 10.12 -8.80 -19.70
C THR A 241 11.00 -7.72 -19.09
N ASP A 242 11.38 -6.72 -19.88
CA ASP A 242 12.08 -5.53 -19.40
C ASP A 242 11.11 -4.42 -18.96
N ARG A 243 9.82 -4.58 -19.25
CA ARG A 243 8.78 -3.61 -18.90
C ARG A 243 7.45 -4.30 -18.60
N ILE A 244 6.82 -3.89 -17.51
CA ILE A 244 5.46 -4.29 -17.14
C ILE A 244 4.59 -3.04 -17.21
N ASP A 245 3.67 -3.01 -18.16
CA ASP A 245 2.68 -1.94 -18.29
C ASP A 245 1.54 -2.15 -17.30
N LEU A 246 1.13 -1.06 -16.64
CA LEU A 246 0.02 -1.06 -15.69
C LEU A 246 -1.11 -0.21 -16.26
N SER A 247 -2.35 -0.71 -16.16
CA SER A 247 -3.53 0.12 -16.42
C SER A 247 -3.71 1.16 -15.31
N ALA A 248 -4.41 2.26 -15.61
CA ALA A 248 -4.69 3.34 -14.64
C ALA A 248 -5.17 2.87 -13.24
N PRO A 249 -6.07 1.88 -13.10
CA PRO A 249 -6.51 1.40 -11.78
C PRO A 249 -5.54 0.44 -11.08
N SER A 250 -4.35 0.21 -11.63
CA SER A 250 -3.42 -0.79 -11.13
C SER A 250 -2.32 -0.20 -10.25
N LEU A 251 -1.91 -0.96 -9.24
CA LEU A 251 -0.75 -0.73 -8.40
C LEU A 251 0.21 -1.90 -8.47
N VAL A 252 1.49 -1.61 -8.28
CA VAL A 252 2.52 -2.64 -8.13
C VAL A 252 2.45 -3.27 -6.74
N PHE A 253 2.68 -4.57 -6.68
CA PHE A 253 2.96 -5.29 -5.45
C PHE A 253 4.26 -6.08 -5.61
N SER A 254 5.23 -5.85 -4.71
CA SER A 254 6.45 -6.64 -4.65
C SER A 254 6.15 -8.11 -4.33
N PHE A 255 6.52 -9.02 -5.23
CA PHE A 255 6.21 -10.45 -5.11
C PHE A 255 7.47 -11.32 -5.25
N ASP A 256 7.95 -11.89 -4.14
CA ASP A 256 9.00 -12.93 -4.08
C ASP A 256 10.18 -12.74 -5.06
N HIS A 257 10.85 -11.60 -4.94
CA HIS A 257 12.04 -11.29 -5.73
C HIS A 257 13.14 -12.35 -5.56
N ARG A 258 14.02 -12.48 -6.56
CA ARG A 258 15.15 -13.42 -6.58
C ARG A 258 16.42 -12.68 -6.96
N VAL A 259 17.37 -12.60 -6.02
CA VAL A 259 18.66 -11.93 -6.25
C VAL A 259 19.79 -12.93 -6.07
N ARG A 260 20.53 -13.17 -7.15
CA ARG A 260 21.79 -13.91 -7.14
C ARG A 260 22.94 -12.91 -6.97
N VAL A 261 23.77 -13.15 -5.96
CA VAL A 261 24.98 -12.36 -5.72
C VAL A 261 26.20 -13.20 -6.07
N ILE A 262 27.02 -12.72 -6.99
CA ILE A 262 28.30 -13.31 -7.37
C ILE A 262 29.38 -12.53 -6.62
N GLY A 263 30.15 -13.21 -5.78
CA GLY A 263 31.37 -12.66 -5.21
C GLY A 263 32.55 -13.36 -5.86
N ASP A 264 33.60 -12.60 -6.18
CA ASP A 264 34.91 -13.20 -6.42
C ASP A 264 35.34 -13.87 -5.10
N GLY A 265 35.30 -15.19 -5.07
CA GLY A 265 35.96 -15.97 -4.03
C GLY A 265 37.44 -15.62 -4.03
N ALA A 266 38.02 -15.49 -2.82
CA ALA A 266 39.45 -15.33 -2.63
C ALA A 266 40.25 -16.42 -3.37
#